data_AF-A0A3M7SMP3-F1
#
_entry.id   AF-A0A3M7SMP3-F1
#
_cell.length_a   1.000
_cell.length_b   1.000
_cell.length_c   1.000
_cell.angle_alpha   90.00
_cell.angle_beta   90.00
_cell.angle_gamma   90.00
#
_symmetry.space_group_name_H-M   'P 1'
#
loop_
_entity.id
_entity.type
_entity.pdbx_description
1 polymer ?
#
loop_
_entity_poly.entity_id
_entity_poly.type
_entity_poly.pdbx_seq_one_letter_code
_entity_poly.pdbx_strand_id
1 'polypeptide(L)' 'VVFGGDKFLKIWEISTNQIVITISINDKALSLDIFSSQIIASGHENDGVKFWNVTNYITNIQLNYQI' A
#
# COMPACT_ATOMS: atom_id res chain seq x y z
N VAL A 1 -6.62 -5.51 -4.36
CA VAL A 1 -5.49 -5.64 -5.32
C VAL A 1 -4.43 -4.60 -5.01
N VAL A 2 -3.15 -4.89 -5.23
CA VAL A 2 -2.03 -3.96 -4.98
C VAL A 2 -1.36 -3.59 -6.29
N PHE A 3 -1.01 -2.32 -6.46
CA PHE A 3 -0.27 -1.80 -7.60
C PHE A 3 0.83 -0.83 -7.14
N GLY A 4 1.95 -0.79 -7.86
CA GLY A 4 3.11 0.04 -7.56
C GLY A 4 3.50 0.90 -8.76
N GLY A 5 3.87 2.14 -8.49
CA GLY A 5 4.36 3.08 -9.49
C GLY A 5 5.61 3.81 -9.02
N ASP A 6 5.99 4.85 -9.74
CA ASP A 6 7.24 5.59 -9.46
C ASP A 6 7.27 6.23 -8.07
N LYS A 7 6.10 6.61 -7.52
CA LYS A 7 6.00 7.37 -6.26
C LYS A 7 4.89 6.91 -5.32
N PHE A 8 4.24 5.79 -5.61
CA PHE A 8 3.20 5.26 -4.73
C PHE A 8 3.05 3.76 -4.79
N LEU A 9 2.49 3.21 -3.71
CA LEU A 9 1.76 1.94 -3.71
C LEU A 9 0.28 2.24 -3.45
N LYS A 10 -0.62 1.58 -4.18
CA LYS A 10 -2.07 1.72 -4.01
C LYS A 10 -2.72 0.38 -3.77
N ILE A 11 -3.67 0.37 -2.84
CA ILE A 11 -4.52 -0.79 -2.55
C ILE A 11 -5.95 -0.45 -2.94
N TRP A 12 -6.55 -1.34 -3.71
CA TRP A 12 -7.92 -1.21 -4.22
C TRP A 12 -8.84 -2.25 -3.61
N GLU A 13 -10.02 -1.80 -3.17
CA GLU A 13 -11.17 -2.65 -2.90
C GLU A 13 -11.89 -2.94 -4.22
N ILE A 14 -12.04 -4.23 -4.56
CA ILE A 14 -12.56 -4.65 -5.87
C ILE A 14 -14.07 -4.56 -5.95
N SER A 15 -14.78 -4.80 -4.84
CA SER A 15 -16.23 -4.70 -4.77
C SER A 15 -16.73 -3.27 -5.08
N THR A 16 -15.98 -2.26 -4.63
CA THR A 16 -16.35 -0.84 -4.77
C THR A 16 -15.55 -0.13 -5.85
N ASN A 17 -14.50 -0.75 -6.37
CA ASN A 17 -13.54 -0.16 -7.31
C ASN A 17 -12.91 1.15 -6.78
N GLN A 18 -12.69 1.23 -5.46
CA GLN A 18 -12.11 2.41 -4.81
C GLN A 18 -10.69 2.12 -4.29
N ILE A 19 -9.85 3.17 -4.30
CA ILE A 19 -8.57 3.15 -3.62
C ILE A 19 -8.82 3.30 -2.13
N VAL A 20 -8.44 2.31 -1.34
CA VAL A 20 -8.57 2.34 0.11
C VAL A 20 -7.31 2.87 0.77
N ILE A 21 -6.12 2.59 0.22
CA ILE A 21 -4.84 3.03 0.79
C ILE A 21 -3.95 3.56 -0.33
N THR A 22 -3.32 4.72 -0.07
CA THR A 22 -2.20 5.25 -0.85
C THR A 22 -1.00 5.40 0.06
N ILE A 23 0.09 4.70 -0.27
CA ILE A 23 1.37 4.80 0.43
C ILE A 23 2.31 5.59 -0.47
N SER A 24 2.72 6.78 -0.03
CA SER A 24 3.75 7.56 -0.72
C SER A 24 5.11 6.90 -0.54
N ILE A 25 5.81 6.66 -1.64
CA ILE A 25 7.16 6.12 -1.66
C ILE A 25 8.07 7.09 -2.43
N ASN A 26 9.33 7.16 -2.02
CA ASN A 26 10.32 8.05 -2.64
C ASN A 26 11.21 7.32 -3.65
N ASP A 27 10.90 6.07 -3.95
CA ASP A 27 11.67 5.20 -4.84
C ASP A 27 10.72 4.29 -5.62
N LYS A 28 11.04 4.05 -6.89
CA LYS A 28 10.18 3.33 -7.82
C LYS A 28 10.01 1.88 -7.40
N ALA A 29 8.76 1.44 -7.24
CA ALA A 29 8.44 0.04 -7.02
C ALA A 29 8.37 -0.72 -8.36
N LEU A 30 9.18 -1.77 -8.51
CA LEU A 30 9.28 -2.60 -9.71
C LEU A 30 8.52 -3.92 -9.58
N SER A 31 8.34 -4.41 -8.35
CA SER A 31 7.60 -5.64 -8.06
C SER A 31 6.83 -5.53 -6.75
N LEU A 32 5.77 -6.33 -6.64
CA LEU A 32 4.89 -6.38 -5.48
C LEU A 32 4.43 -7.80 -5.22
N ASP A 33 4.33 -8.16 -3.96
CA ASP A 33 3.67 -9.39 -3.52
C ASP A 33 2.96 -9.20 -2.17
N ILE A 34 1.94 -10.01 -1.93
CA ILE A 34 1.24 -10.08 -0.65
C ILE A 34 1.92 -11.17 0.18
N PHE A 35 2.83 -10.76 1.05
CA PHE A 35 3.57 -11.69 1.91
C PHE A 35 2.66 -12.35 2.97
N SER A 36 1.70 -11.60 3.51
CA SER A 36 0.66 -12.12 4.41
C SER A 36 -0.60 -11.24 4.37
N SER A 37 -1.63 -11.59 5.13
CA SER A 37 -2.90 -10.84 5.17
C SER A 37 -2.75 -9.36 5.51
N GLN A 38 -1.64 -8.96 6.17
CA GLN A 38 -1.40 -7.59 6.60
C GLN A 38 -0.10 -7.00 6.06
N ILE A 39 0.72 -7.78 5.35
CA ILE A 39 2.05 -7.34 4.91
C ILE A 39 2.16 -7.41 3.40
N ILE A 40 2.50 -6.27 2.81
CA ILE A 40 2.90 -6.16 1.40
C ILE A 40 4.43 -6.08 1.35
N ALA A 41 5.02 -6.86 0.45
CA ALA A 41 6.42 -6.72 0.08
C ALA A 41 6.51 -5.99 -1.27
N SER A 42 7.43 -5.03 -1.39
CA SER A 42 7.70 -4.32 -2.64
C SER A 42 9.19 -4.32 -2.94
N GLY A 43 9.57 -4.71 -4.16
CA GLY A 43 10.93 -4.55 -4.66
C GLY A 43 11.11 -3.19 -5.30
N HIS A 44 12.14 -2.45 -4.89
CA HIS A 44 12.43 -1.10 -5.36
C HIS A 44 13.71 -1.05 -6.19
N GLU A 45 13.80 -0.03 -7.05
CA GLU A 45 14.93 0.19 -7.95
C GLU A 45 16.25 0.42 -7.18
N ASN A 46 16.22 1.20 -6.10
CA ASN A 46 17.45 1.64 -5.41
C ASN A 46 17.55 1.17 -3.96
N ASP A 47 16.44 0.72 -3.36
CA ASP A 47 16.35 0.48 -1.91
C ASP A 47 15.92 -0.96 -1.54
N GLY A 48 16.09 -1.91 -2.47
CA GLY A 48 15.83 -3.33 -2.23
C GLY A 48 14.37 -3.66 -1.91
N VAL A 49 14.12 -4.63 -1.02
CA VAL A 49 12.77 -5.05 -0.63
C VAL A 49 12.30 -4.29 0.60
N LYS A 50 11.12 -3.67 0.52
CA LYS A 50 10.44 -3.02 1.65
C LYS A 50 9.19 -3.77 2.05
N PHE A 51 8.85 -3.66 3.33
CA PHE A 51 7.65 -4.27 3.91
C PHE A 51 6.71 -3.21 4.48
N TRP A 52 5.43 -3.34 4.16
CA TRP A 52 4.39 -2.39 4.56
C TRP A 52 3.32 -3.13 5.35
N ASN A 53 3.14 -2.75 6.62
CA ASN A 53 2.00 -3.22 7.40
C ASN A 53 0.77 -2.37 7.05
N VAL A 54 -0.19 -2.96 6.35
CA VAL A 54 -1.38 -2.24 5.85
C VAL A 54 -2.30 -1.79 6.98
N THR A 55 -2.29 -2.48 8.14
CA THR A 55 -3.12 -2.13 9.30
C THR A 55 -2.80 -0.73 9.80
N ASN A 56 -1.54 -0.30 9.74
CA ASN A 56 -1.11 1.06 10.12
C ASN A 56 -1.77 2.16 9.27
N TYR A 57 -2.20 1.83 8.05
CA TYR A 57 -2.85 2.77 7.14
C TYR A 57 -4.38 2.71 7.24
N ILE A 58 -4.95 1.56 7.63
CA ILE A 58 -6.40 1.40 7.84
C ILE A 58 -6.85 2.14 9.10
N THR A 59 -6.07 2.10 10.18
CA THR A 59 -6.43 2.80 11.43
C THR A 59 -6.58 4.30 11.25
N ASN A 60 -5.84 4.90 10.30
CA ASN A 60 -5.97 6.33 9.96
C ASN A 60 -7.25 6.66 9.16
N ILE A 61 -7.89 5.68 8.53
CA ILE A 61 -9.15 5.88 7.80
C ILE A 61 -10.34 5.86 8.78
N GLN A 62 -10.26 5.09 9.87
CA GLN A 62 -11.33 5.00 10.88
C GLN A 62 -11.43 6.24 11.80
N LEU A 63 -10.35 7.01 11.96
CA LEU A 63 -10.35 8.22 12.81
C LEU A 63 -10.95 9.47 12.13
N ASN A 64 -11.35 9.40 10.86
CA ASN A 64 -11.97 10.53 10.15
C ASN A 64 -13.51 10.56 10.24
N TYR A 65 -14.11 9.75 11.13
CA TYR A 65 -15.53 9.80 11.42
C TYR A 65 -15.76 10.01 12.91
N GLN A 66 -15.69 11.25 13.41
CA GLN A 66 -16.47 11.69 14.59
C GLN A 66 -16.78 13.20 14.55
N ILE A 67 -18.10 13.46 14.48
CA ILE A 67 -18.96 14.53 15.05
C ILE A 67 -18.47 15.99 15.00
#